data_AF-A0A381NUI5-F1
#
_entry.id   AF-A0A381NUI5-F1
#
_cell.length_a   1.000
_cell.length_b   1.000
_cell.length_c   1.000
_cell.angle_alpha   90.00
_cell.angle_beta   90.00
_cell.angle_gamma   90.00
#
_symmetry.space_group_name_H-M   'P 1'
#
loop_
_entity.id
_entity.type
_entity.pdbx_description
1 polymer ?
#
loop_
_entity_poly.entity_id
_entity_poly.type
_entity_poly.pdbx_seq_one_letter_code
_entity_poly.pdbx_strand_id
1 'polypeptide(L)'
;MRDNSTLAKLLAEEDISVVHKKVATAAFDVKRRELILPQWKEMPKTIQDLMTLHEVGHALWTSLEMLEEASERKIEKSFVNVIEDVRIESMIQKRYAGSRKIFRLGYAELIAKNFFKTQGRDLQKLGLIDRINLHFKKTPDIYFSPEERDWVNRVASCKTEAEVLDTAEELYKWIQD
;
A
#
# COMPACT_ATOMS: atom_id res chain seq x y z
N MET A 1 -20.15 -0.80 -15.02
CA MET A 1 -18.80 -0.44 -14.52
C MET A 1 -17.86 -0.65 -15.70
N ARG A 2 -17.01 0.33 -16.06
CA ARG A 2 -15.99 0.07 -17.11
C ARG A 2 -14.93 -0.82 -16.47
N ASP A 3 -14.62 -1.92 -17.14
CA ASP A 3 -13.63 -2.88 -16.68
C ASP A 3 -12.22 -2.31 -16.89
N ASN A 4 -11.46 -2.15 -15.81
CA ASN A 4 -10.07 -1.66 -15.87
C ASN A 4 -9.07 -2.79 -16.20
N SER A 5 -9.53 -4.02 -16.45
CA SER A 5 -8.66 -5.19 -16.63
C SER A 5 -7.62 -5.03 -17.73
N THR A 6 -8.00 -4.52 -18.91
CA THR A 6 -7.05 -4.27 -20.00
C THR A 6 -6.00 -3.23 -19.63
N LEU A 7 -6.42 -2.16 -18.94
CA LEU A 7 -5.50 -1.12 -18.49
C LEU A 7 -4.52 -1.67 -17.45
N ALA A 8 -5.00 -2.47 -16.50
CA ALA A 8 -4.15 -3.09 -15.49
C ALA A 8 -3.06 -3.97 -16.11
N LYS A 9 -3.43 -4.82 -17.07
CA LYS A 9 -2.48 -5.67 -17.82
C LYS A 9 -1.42 -4.83 -18.56
N LEU A 10 -1.84 -3.78 -19.25
CA LEU A 10 -0.92 -2.89 -19.97
C LEU A 10 0.05 -2.17 -19.03
N LEU A 11 -0.43 -1.71 -17.87
CA LEU A 11 0.40 -0.97 -16.91
C LEU A 11 1.33 -1.87 -16.10
N ALA A 12 0.96 -3.13 -15.87
CA ALA A 12 1.79 -4.14 -15.22
C ALA A 12 2.91 -4.69 -16.12
N GLU A 13 2.82 -4.47 -17.44
CA GLU A 13 3.83 -4.90 -18.42
C GLU A 13 4.07 -6.42 -18.45
N GLU A 14 3.08 -7.18 -17.99
CA GLU A 14 3.06 -8.64 -17.98
C GLU A 14 1.62 -9.16 -18.10
N ASP A 15 1.48 -10.48 -18.30
CA ASP A 15 0.16 -11.11 -18.32
C ASP A 15 -0.34 -11.44 -16.90
N ILE A 16 -0.97 -10.44 -16.27
CA ILE A 16 -1.72 -10.64 -15.02
C ILE A 16 -3.18 -11.04 -15.29
N SER A 17 -3.75 -11.80 -14.37
CA SER A 17 -5.21 -12.01 -14.32
C SER A 17 -5.87 -10.95 -13.46
N VAL A 18 -7.00 -10.40 -13.91
CA VAL A 18 -7.78 -9.41 -13.14
C VAL A 18 -9.13 -10.03 -12.78
N VAL A 19 -9.40 -10.16 -11.48
CA VAL A 19 -10.58 -10.85 -10.96
C VAL A 19 -11.31 -9.99 -9.95
N HIS A 20 -12.63 -10.13 -9.89
CA HIS A 20 -13.46 -9.45 -8.91
C HIS A 20 -13.98 -10.46 -7.89
N LYS A 21 -13.61 -10.30 -6.61
CA LYS A 21 -13.97 -11.24 -5.52
C LYS A 21 -14.73 -10.52 -4.39
N LYS A 22 -15.46 -11.28 -3.57
CA LYS A 22 -16.10 -10.77 -2.34
C LYS A 22 -15.07 -10.59 -1.23
N VAL A 23 -14.23 -9.57 -1.37
CA VAL A 23 -13.18 -9.19 -0.42
C VAL A 23 -13.34 -7.73 0.03
N ALA A 24 -12.77 -7.38 1.18
CA ALA A 24 -12.92 -6.04 1.75
C ALA A 24 -12.12 -4.96 0.99
N THR A 25 -10.98 -5.35 0.40
CA THR A 25 -10.04 -4.46 -0.30
C THR A 25 -9.41 -5.17 -1.48
N ALA A 26 -8.72 -4.42 -2.35
CA ALA A 26 -7.91 -4.99 -3.41
C ALA A 26 -6.66 -5.69 -2.84
N ALA A 27 -6.09 -6.61 -3.64
CA ALA A 27 -4.84 -7.31 -3.33
C ALA A 27 -4.21 -7.86 -4.62
N PHE A 28 -2.89 -8.06 -4.58
CA PHE A 28 -2.16 -8.73 -5.63
C PHE A 28 -1.56 -10.06 -5.12
N ASP A 29 -1.96 -11.18 -5.74
CA ASP A 29 -1.34 -12.48 -5.50
C ASP A 29 -0.08 -12.59 -6.35
N VAL A 30 1.07 -12.28 -5.73
CA VAL A 30 2.40 -12.28 -6.36
C VAL A 30 2.74 -13.63 -6.99
N LYS A 31 2.28 -14.74 -6.40
CA LYS A 31 2.57 -16.09 -6.88
C LYS A 31 1.73 -16.46 -8.10
N ARG A 32 0.44 -16.11 -8.08
CA ARG A 32 -0.49 -16.39 -9.19
C ARG A 32 -0.53 -15.32 -10.26
N ARG A 33 0.12 -14.17 -10.04
CA ARG A 33 0.03 -12.96 -10.86
C ARG A 33 -1.44 -12.53 -11.03
N GLU A 34 -2.18 -12.51 -9.92
CA GLU A 34 -3.61 -12.23 -9.90
C GLU A 34 -3.91 -10.93 -9.15
N LEU A 35 -4.44 -9.93 -9.87
CA LEU A 35 -4.96 -8.70 -9.31
C LEU A 35 -6.43 -8.90 -8.92
N ILE A 36 -6.70 -8.82 -7.62
CA ILE A 36 -8.02 -9.00 -7.03
C ILE A 36 -8.61 -7.64 -6.72
N LEU A 37 -9.75 -7.30 -7.33
CA LEU A 37 -10.56 -6.14 -6.99
C LEU A 37 -11.77 -6.55 -6.15
N PRO A 38 -12.22 -5.72 -5.19
CA PRO A 38 -13.36 -6.05 -4.36
C PRO A 38 -14.69 -5.87 -5.13
N GLN A 39 -15.68 -6.71 -4.85
CA GLN A 39 -17.03 -6.57 -5.41
C GLN A 39 -17.86 -5.60 -4.56
N TRP A 40 -17.78 -4.29 -4.85
CA TRP A 40 -18.62 -3.28 -4.21
C TRP A 40 -19.86 -2.95 -5.05
N LYS A 41 -21.00 -2.77 -4.38
CA LYS A 41 -22.28 -2.39 -5.04
C LYS A 41 -22.12 -1.07 -5.82
N GLU A 42 -21.43 -0.11 -5.22
CA GLU A 42 -21.06 1.17 -5.83
C GLU A 42 -19.58 1.41 -5.59
N MET A 43 -18.76 1.11 -6.60
CA MET A 43 -17.34 1.46 -6.59
C MET A 43 -17.13 2.73 -7.41
N PRO A 44 -16.74 3.84 -6.77
CA PRO A 44 -16.33 5.04 -7.48
C PRO A 44 -15.15 4.74 -8.40
N LYS A 45 -15.18 5.28 -9.62
CA LYS A 45 -14.11 5.06 -10.60
C LYS A 45 -12.74 5.45 -10.04
N THR A 46 -12.67 6.54 -9.28
CA THR A 46 -11.42 7.01 -8.68
C THR A 46 -10.85 6.03 -7.66
N ILE A 47 -11.69 5.36 -6.86
CA ILE A 47 -11.25 4.29 -5.95
C ILE A 47 -10.80 3.05 -6.75
N GLN A 48 -11.54 2.68 -7.80
CA GLN A 48 -11.17 1.56 -8.67
C GLN A 48 -9.81 1.80 -9.35
N ASP A 49 -9.59 3.01 -9.88
CA ASP A 49 -8.33 3.41 -10.50
C ASP A 49 -7.19 3.44 -9.46
N LEU A 50 -7.43 3.96 -8.25
CA LEU A 50 -6.48 3.93 -7.13
C LEU A 50 -6.06 2.50 -6.81
N MET A 51 -7.03 1.62 -6.53
CA MET A 51 -6.77 0.22 -6.19
C MET A 51 -6.02 -0.49 -7.31
N THR A 52 -6.44 -0.27 -8.56
CA THR A 52 -5.76 -0.86 -9.72
C THR A 52 -4.30 -0.41 -9.81
N LEU A 53 -4.02 0.89 -9.68
CA LEU A 53 -2.66 1.42 -9.76
C LEU A 53 -1.79 0.96 -8.59
N HIS A 54 -2.37 0.84 -7.39
CA HIS A 54 -1.69 0.28 -6.23
C HIS A 54 -1.29 -1.18 -6.48
N GLU A 55 -2.22 -2.06 -6.87
CA GLU A 55 -1.88 -3.47 -7.12
C GLU A 55 -0.98 -3.67 -8.34
N VAL A 56 -1.06 -2.81 -9.36
CA VAL A 56 -0.08 -2.79 -10.46
C VAL A 56 1.32 -2.44 -9.95
N GLY A 57 1.44 -1.61 -8.90
CA GLY A 57 2.70 -1.37 -8.22
C GLY A 57 3.31 -2.64 -7.64
N HIS A 58 2.50 -3.48 -6.99
CA HIS A 58 2.95 -4.78 -6.52
C HIS A 58 3.34 -5.73 -7.66
N ALA A 59 2.57 -5.74 -8.76
CA ALA A 59 2.93 -6.51 -9.94
C ALA A 59 4.33 -6.14 -10.45
N LEU A 60 4.62 -4.86 -10.58
CA LEU A 60 5.90 -4.38 -11.12
C LEU A 60 7.10 -4.57 -10.18
N TRP A 61 6.89 -4.50 -8.85
CA TRP A 61 8.00 -4.29 -7.92
C TRP A 61 7.99 -5.15 -6.66
N THR A 62 7.00 -6.01 -6.46
CA THR A 62 7.00 -6.98 -5.35
C THR A 62 7.21 -8.39 -5.90
N SER A 63 8.36 -8.97 -5.57
CA SER A 63 8.80 -10.30 -5.97
C SER A 63 8.29 -11.38 -5.02
N LEU A 64 8.25 -12.62 -5.51
CA LEU A 64 7.97 -13.75 -4.65
C LEU A 64 9.13 -13.99 -3.68
N GLU A 65 10.37 -13.77 -4.14
CA GLU A 65 11.57 -13.90 -3.30
C GLU A 65 11.52 -12.98 -2.08
N MET A 66 11.06 -11.73 -2.22
CA MET A 66 10.88 -10.80 -1.10
C MET A 66 9.95 -11.36 -0.02
N LEU A 67 8.84 -11.98 -0.43
CA LEU A 67 7.86 -12.55 0.51
C LEU A 67 8.41 -13.81 1.20
N GLU A 68 9.17 -14.61 0.47
CA GLU A 68 9.87 -15.79 1.01
C GLU A 68 10.95 -15.36 2.00
N GLU A 69 11.79 -14.39 1.65
CA GLU A 69 12.83 -13.84 2.53
C GLU A 69 12.24 -13.22 3.80
N ALA A 70 11.15 -12.44 3.68
CA ALA A 70 10.43 -11.89 4.84
C ALA A 70 9.98 -12.98 5.81
N SER A 71 9.46 -14.09 5.27
CA SER A 71 9.01 -15.25 6.04
C SER A 71 10.18 -15.99 6.70
N GLU A 72 11.28 -16.18 5.99
CA GLU A 72 12.50 -16.83 6.51
C GLU A 72 13.13 -16.03 7.65
N ARG A 73 13.18 -14.70 7.50
CA ARG A 73 13.64 -13.74 8.52
C ARG A 73 12.64 -13.55 9.66
N LYS A 74 11.42 -14.11 9.54
CA LYS A 74 10.32 -13.99 10.52
C LYS A 74 9.97 -12.52 10.83
N ILE A 75 10.01 -11.66 9.82
CA ILE A 75 9.65 -10.26 9.97
C ILE A 75 8.13 -10.16 10.13
N GLU A 76 7.69 -9.27 11.01
CA GLU A 76 6.26 -9.03 11.21
C GLU A 76 5.61 -8.52 9.92
N LYS A 77 4.69 -9.32 9.36
CA LYS A 77 4.11 -9.12 8.03
C LYS A 77 3.45 -7.75 7.85
N SER A 78 2.82 -7.24 8.89
CA SER A 78 2.17 -5.92 8.83
C SER A 78 3.14 -4.78 8.55
N PHE A 79 4.40 -4.88 9.01
CA PHE A 79 5.44 -3.89 8.77
C PHE A 79 5.93 -3.95 7.33
N VAL A 80 6.21 -5.16 6.84
CA VAL A 80 6.60 -5.38 5.44
C VAL A 80 5.55 -4.82 4.50
N ASN A 81 4.27 -5.15 4.72
CA ASN A 81 3.17 -4.67 3.89
C ASN A 81 3.10 -3.13 3.85
N VAL A 82 3.13 -2.45 5.00
CA VAL A 82 3.00 -0.99 5.05
C VAL A 82 4.19 -0.31 4.36
N ILE A 83 5.40 -0.78 4.60
CA ILE A 83 6.60 -0.16 4.04
C ILE A 83 6.69 -0.45 2.53
N GLU A 84 6.27 -1.64 2.11
CA GLU A 84 6.18 -1.99 0.70
C GLU A 84 5.14 -1.15 -0.04
N ASP A 85 3.95 -0.95 0.53
CA ASP A 85 2.92 -0.05 0.00
C ASP A 85 3.50 1.36 -0.24
N VAL A 86 4.28 1.88 0.71
CA VAL A 86 4.91 3.20 0.57
C VAL A 86 5.90 3.23 -0.59
N ARG A 87 6.73 2.19 -0.73
CA ARG A 87 7.72 2.09 -1.80
C ARG A 87 7.04 1.99 -3.16
N ILE A 88 6.13 1.05 -3.35
CA ILE A 88 5.46 0.81 -4.65
C ILE A 88 4.60 2.00 -5.07
N GLU A 89 3.93 2.68 -4.12
CA GLU A 89 3.16 3.88 -4.43
C GLU A 89 4.03 5.08 -4.81
N SER A 90 5.21 5.21 -4.21
CA SER A 90 6.20 6.20 -4.62
C SER A 90 6.69 5.93 -6.05
N MET A 91 6.97 4.67 -6.37
CA MET A 91 7.47 4.24 -7.68
C MET A 91 6.40 4.37 -8.78
N ILE A 92 5.16 3.96 -8.54
CA ILE A 92 4.06 4.08 -9.51
C ILE A 92 3.73 5.56 -9.81
N GLN A 93 3.83 6.45 -8.82
CA GLN A 93 3.62 7.89 -8.97
C GLN A 93 4.78 8.63 -9.65
N LYS A 94 5.98 8.02 -9.67
CA LYS A 94 7.12 8.47 -10.48
C LYS A 94 6.99 7.98 -11.92
N ARG A 95 6.64 6.71 -12.12
CA ARG A 95 6.50 6.09 -13.45
C ARG A 95 5.35 6.71 -14.25
N TYR A 96 4.19 6.88 -13.62
CA TYR A 96 2.98 7.38 -14.27
C TYR A 96 2.54 8.69 -13.62
N ALA A 97 3.00 9.84 -14.13
CA ALA A 97 2.71 11.14 -13.52
C ALA A 97 1.20 11.45 -13.32
N GLY A 98 0.34 10.90 -14.19
CA GLY A 98 -1.11 11.01 -14.07
C GLY A 98 -1.70 10.28 -12.84
N SER A 99 -1.02 9.27 -12.29
CA SER A 99 -1.48 8.53 -11.13
C SER A 99 -1.49 9.38 -9.85
N ARG A 100 -0.63 10.40 -9.74
CA ARG A 100 -0.57 11.31 -8.57
C ARG A 100 -1.92 11.93 -8.22
N LYS A 101 -2.68 12.34 -9.24
CA LYS A 101 -4.04 12.87 -9.06
C LYS A 101 -4.99 11.78 -8.59
N ILE A 102 -4.88 10.57 -9.13
CA ILE A 102 -5.69 9.42 -8.75
C ILE A 102 -5.43 9.03 -7.29
N PHE A 103 -4.17 8.90 -6.86
CA PHE A 103 -3.82 8.59 -5.48
C PHE A 103 -4.37 9.64 -4.51
N ARG A 104 -4.15 10.93 -4.81
CA ARG A 104 -4.65 12.03 -3.97
C ARG A 104 -6.17 12.02 -3.83
N LEU A 105 -6.90 11.88 -4.94
CA LEU A 105 -8.36 11.92 -4.93
C LEU A 105 -8.97 10.63 -4.35
N GLY A 106 -8.38 9.47 -4.67
CA GLY A 106 -8.84 8.18 -4.18
C GLY A 106 -8.69 8.06 -2.67
N TYR A 107 -7.54 8.47 -2.12
CA TYR A 107 -7.36 8.47 -0.66
C TYR A 107 -8.29 9.45 0.05
N ALA A 108 -8.49 10.65 -0.49
CA ALA A 108 -9.48 11.58 0.05
C ALA A 108 -10.89 10.98 0.09
N GLU A 109 -11.28 10.23 -0.94
CA GLU A 109 -12.58 9.56 -1.00
C GLU A 109 -12.68 8.38 -0.04
N LEU A 110 -11.63 7.56 0.10
CA LEU A 110 -11.57 6.48 1.09
C LEU A 110 -11.67 7.00 2.53
N ILE A 111 -10.98 8.11 2.83
CA ILE A 111 -11.06 8.80 4.13
C ILE A 111 -12.50 9.30 4.36
N ALA A 112 -13.11 9.97 3.38
CA ALA A 112 -14.49 10.47 3.50
C ALA A 112 -15.52 9.35 3.73
N LYS A 113 -15.26 8.15 3.21
CA LYS A 113 -16.08 6.94 3.44
C LYS A 113 -15.74 6.20 4.74
N ASN A 114 -14.85 6.74 5.57
CA ASN A 114 -14.34 6.09 6.79
C ASN A 114 -13.79 4.68 6.52
N PHE A 115 -13.17 4.45 5.35
CA PHE A 115 -12.69 3.14 4.94
C PHE A 115 -11.64 2.57 5.90
N PHE A 116 -10.76 3.45 6.42
CA PHE A 116 -9.73 3.11 7.39
C PHE A 116 -10.24 3.04 8.84
N LYS A 117 -11.55 3.21 9.07
CA LYS A 117 -12.20 3.17 10.39
C LYS A 117 -11.56 4.13 11.41
N THR A 118 -11.18 5.32 10.97
CA THR A 118 -10.51 6.36 11.77
C THR A 118 -11.49 7.35 12.43
N GLN A 119 -12.73 7.44 11.95
CA GLN A 119 -13.71 8.39 12.46
C GLN A 119 -14.00 8.18 13.95
N GLY A 120 -13.86 9.26 14.74
CA GLY A 120 -14.12 9.25 16.18
C GLY A 120 -13.03 8.55 17.02
N ARG A 121 -11.91 8.16 16.42
CA ARG A 121 -10.78 7.55 17.12
C ARG A 121 -9.66 8.56 17.35
N ASP A 122 -8.98 8.41 18.48
CA ASP A 122 -7.71 9.08 18.73
C ASP A 122 -6.60 8.35 17.97
N LEU A 123 -6.17 8.92 16.84
CA LEU A 123 -5.16 8.32 15.97
C LEU A 123 -3.77 8.29 16.62
N GLN A 124 -3.53 9.10 17.65
CA GLN A 124 -2.25 9.11 18.37
C GLN A 124 -2.06 7.87 19.25
N LYS A 125 -3.14 7.14 19.55
CA LYS A 125 -3.09 5.86 20.30
C LYS A 125 -2.83 4.65 19.42
N LEU A 126 -2.74 4.82 18.11
CA LEU A 126 -2.41 3.73 17.19
C LEU A 126 -0.92 3.43 17.23
N GLY A 127 -0.56 2.17 16.94
CA GLY A 127 0.83 1.77 16.80
C GLY A 127 1.56 2.62 15.74
N LEU A 128 2.88 2.76 15.88
CA LEU A 128 3.67 3.61 14.98
C LEU A 128 3.50 3.19 13.52
N ILE A 129 3.51 1.88 13.23
CA ILE A 129 3.33 1.38 11.86
C ILE A 129 1.96 1.74 11.26
N ASP A 130 0.89 1.72 12.06
CA ASP A 130 -0.44 2.12 11.62
C ASP A 130 -0.51 3.64 11.36
N ARG A 131 0.11 4.44 12.23
CA ARG A 131 0.22 5.90 12.01
C ARG A 131 1.03 6.21 10.75
N ILE A 132 2.13 5.51 10.50
CA ILE A 132 2.92 5.61 9.27
C ILE A 132 2.05 5.30 8.06
N ASN A 133 1.33 4.18 8.07
CA ASN A 133 0.42 3.78 7.00
C ASN A 133 -0.61 4.88 6.69
N LEU A 134 -1.30 5.36 7.73
CA LEU A 134 -2.31 6.40 7.58
C LEU A 134 -1.71 7.75 7.11
N HIS A 135 -0.47 8.07 7.53
CA HIS A 135 0.25 9.27 7.09
C HIS A 135 0.54 9.25 5.59
N PHE A 136 1.04 8.14 5.07
CA PHE A 136 1.28 8.00 3.62
C PHE A 136 -0.01 7.99 2.82
N LYS A 137 -1.11 7.51 3.41
CA LYS A 137 -2.49 7.59 2.89
C LYS A 137 -3.14 8.97 3.06
N LYS A 138 -2.38 9.99 3.48
CA LYS A 138 -2.79 11.39 3.62
C LYS A 138 -3.94 11.61 4.60
N THR A 139 -4.04 10.75 5.61
CA THR A 139 -4.99 10.95 6.72
C THR A 139 -4.54 12.16 7.55
N PRO A 140 -5.45 13.11 7.86
CA PRO A 140 -5.12 14.29 8.65
C PRO A 140 -4.82 13.94 10.13
N ASP A 141 -4.26 14.91 10.84
CA ASP A 141 -4.08 14.88 12.32
C ASP A 141 -3.22 13.71 12.84
N ILE A 142 -2.20 13.34 12.08
CA ILE A 142 -1.17 12.38 12.48
C ILE A 142 0.12 13.13 12.81
N TYR A 143 0.56 12.98 14.05
CA TYR A 143 1.78 13.57 14.57
C TYR A 143 2.80 12.46 14.89
N PHE A 144 4.07 12.84 14.78
CA PHE A 144 5.21 11.97 15.07
C PHE A 144 6.19 12.75 15.94
N SER A 145 6.77 12.09 16.95
CA SER A 145 7.94 12.62 17.67
C SER A 145 9.14 12.79 16.73
N PRO A 146 10.21 13.49 17.15
CA PRO A 146 11.45 13.55 16.37
C PRO A 146 12.01 12.16 16.02
N GLU A 147 12.03 11.23 16.97
CA GLU A 147 12.52 9.86 16.79
C GLU A 147 11.62 9.07 15.83
N GLU A 148 10.30 9.22 15.95
CA GLU A 148 9.35 8.60 15.03
C GLU A 148 9.46 9.19 13.62
N ARG A 149 9.83 10.47 13.50
CA ARG A 149 10.02 11.13 12.21
C ARG A 149 11.19 10.53 11.43
N ASP A 150 12.25 10.12 12.12
CA ASP A 150 13.38 9.43 11.49
C ASP A 150 12.92 8.12 10.85
N TRP A 151 12.05 7.36 11.52
CA TRP A 151 11.43 6.16 10.93
C TRP A 151 10.54 6.47 9.73
N VAL A 152 9.70 7.50 9.81
CA VAL A 152 8.88 7.95 8.67
C VAL A 152 9.76 8.28 7.45
N ASN A 153 10.88 8.96 7.67
CA ASN A 153 11.82 9.33 6.61
C ASN A 153 12.53 8.11 6.01
N ARG A 154 12.94 7.15 6.85
CA ARG A 154 13.52 5.88 6.41
C ARG A 154 12.55 5.10 5.51
N VAL A 155 11.30 4.94 5.96
CA VAL A 155 10.23 4.31 5.18
C VAL A 155 9.99 5.03 3.84
N ALA A 156 9.99 6.37 3.84
CA ALA A 156 9.85 7.16 2.60
C ALA A 156 11.02 6.96 1.62
N SER A 157 12.19 6.57 2.12
CA SER A 157 13.44 6.50 1.36
C SER A 157 13.71 5.15 0.71
N CYS A 158 12.98 4.09 1.10
CA CYS A 158 13.11 2.75 0.52
C CYS A 158 12.90 2.77 -1.00
N LYS A 159 13.79 2.10 -1.73
CA LYS A 159 13.82 1.94 -3.18
C LYS A 159 13.94 0.48 -3.59
N THR A 160 14.51 -0.38 -2.74
CA THR A 160 14.67 -1.81 -2.99
C THR A 160 13.86 -2.66 -2.01
N GLU A 161 13.62 -3.92 -2.37
CA GLU A 161 12.96 -4.90 -1.50
C GLU A 161 13.78 -5.16 -0.23
N ALA A 162 15.11 -5.27 -0.36
CA ALA A 162 16.01 -5.43 0.78
C ALA A 162 15.88 -4.26 1.78
N GLU A 163 15.85 -3.02 1.30
CA GLU A 163 15.64 -1.84 2.16
C GLU A 163 14.29 -1.86 2.86
N VAL A 164 13.25 -2.44 2.24
CA VAL A 164 11.93 -2.63 2.88
C VAL A 164 12.04 -3.66 4.01
N LEU A 165 12.65 -4.82 3.74
CA LEU A 165 12.78 -5.89 4.73
C LEU A 165 13.64 -5.44 5.93
N ASP A 166 14.77 -4.78 5.66
CA ASP A 166 15.67 -4.27 6.69
C ASP A 166 14.97 -3.20 7.54
N THR A 167 14.30 -2.23 6.90
CA THR A 167 13.56 -1.19 7.62
C THR A 167 12.40 -1.77 8.42
N ALA A 168 11.68 -2.77 7.89
CA ALA A 168 10.59 -3.44 8.59
C ALA A 168 11.08 -4.19 9.83
N GLU A 169 12.17 -4.94 9.70
CA GLU A 169 12.75 -5.71 10.80
C GLU A 169 13.29 -4.79 11.90
N GLU A 170 14.04 -3.75 11.54
CA GLU A 170 14.60 -2.81 12.51
C GLU A 170 13.52 -2.00 13.22
N LEU A 171 12.51 -1.52 12.48
CA LEU A 171 11.40 -0.78 13.09
C LEU A 171 10.61 -1.66 14.04
N TYR A 172 10.37 -2.94 13.68
CA TYR A 172 9.66 -3.88 14.55
C TYR A 172 10.43 -4.16 15.84
N LYS A 173 11.76 -4.29 15.79
CA LYS A 173 12.60 -4.44 16.99
C LYS A 173 12.56 -3.17 17.85
N TRP A 174 12.72 -2.00 17.23
CA TRP A 174 12.76 -0.71 17.93
C TRP A 174 11.50 -0.42 18.74
N ILE A 175 10.31 -0.81 18.26
CA ILE A 175 9.07 -0.59 19.02
C ILE A 175 8.87 -1.55 20.21
N GLN A 176 9.70 -2.59 20.33
CA GLN A 176 9.66 -3.54 21.44
C GLN A 176 10.63 -3.16 22.58
N ASP A 177 11.61 -2.30 22.28
CA ASP A 177 12.58 -1.75 23.23
C ASP A 177 11.96 -0.59 24.05
#